data_AF-A0A7V3I4Z6-F1
#
_entry.id   AF-A0A7V3I4Z6-F1
#
_cell.length_a   1.000
_cell.length_b   1.000
_cell.length_c   1.000
_cell.angle_alpha   90.00
_cell.angle_beta   90.00
_cell.angle_gamma   90.00
#
_symmetry.space_group_name_H-M   'P 1'
#
loop_
_entity.id
_entity.type
_entity.pdbx_description
1 polymer ?
#
loop_
_entity_poly.entity_id
_entity_poly.type
_entity_poly.pdbx_seq_one_letter_code
_entity_poly.pdbx_strand_id
1 'polypeptide(L)' 'MKAVVLAAGRGTRMGDLTRDLPKPMIRVLGKPVLEHVLRRMVAAGITDFV' A
#
# COMPACT_ATOMS: atom_id res chain seq x y z
N MET A 1 12.02 2.88 -15.39
CA MET A 1 12.44 1.96 -14.30
C MET A 1 11.19 1.33 -13.73
N LYS A 2 11.17 0.01 -13.56
CA LYS A 2 10.04 -0.72 -12.97
C LYS A 2 10.31 -0.97 -11.48
N ALA A 3 9.30 -0.81 -10.64
CA ALA A 3 9.40 -1.09 -9.23
C ALA A 3 8.36 -2.11 -8.78
N VAL A 4 8.72 -2.91 -7.76
CA VAL A 4 7.83 -3.93 -7.19
C VAL A 4 7.38 -3.46 -5.80
N VAL A 5 6.07 -3.47 -5.55
CA VAL A 5 5.51 -3.16 -4.24
C VAL A 5 5.05 -4.44 -3.56
N LEU A 6 5.80 -4.87 -2.54
CA LEU A 6 5.43 -6.04 -1.73
C LEU A 6 4.20 -5.73 -0.86
N ALA A 7 3.02 -6.00 -1.42
CA ALA A 7 1.71 -5.80 -0.77
C ALA A 7 1.23 -7.03 0.04
N ALA A 8 2.15 -7.93 0.41
CA ALA A 8 1.85 -9.17 1.13
C ALA A 8 1.70 -8.98 2.65
N GLY A 9 1.16 -10.00 3.32
CA GLY A 9 1.07 -10.10 4.77
C GLY A 9 -0.36 -10.01 5.31
N ARG A 10 -0.73 -10.95 6.17
CA ARG A 10 -2.10 -11.14 6.71
C ARG A 10 -2.59 -10.05 7.67
N GLY A 11 -1.76 -9.05 8.00
CA GLY A 11 -2.19 -7.95 8.86
C GLY A 11 -2.55 -8.30 10.32
N THR A 12 -2.29 -9.52 10.80
CA THR A 12 -2.85 -10.09 12.05
C THR A 12 -2.75 -9.23 13.31
N ARG A 13 -1.71 -8.38 13.44
CA ARG A 13 -1.55 -7.44 14.56
C ARG A 13 -2.56 -6.28 14.56
N MET A 14 -3.22 -6.03 13.44
CA MET A 14 -4.24 -4.99 13.27
C MET A 14 -5.67 -5.53 13.45
N GLY A 15 -5.81 -6.84 13.71
CA GLY A 15 -7.08 -7.49 14.01
C GLY A 15 -8.15 -7.21 12.96
N ASP A 16 -9.29 -6.73 13.44
CA ASP A 16 -10.53 -6.45 12.69
C ASP A 16 -10.32 -5.53 11.50
N LEU A 17 -9.38 -4.58 11.59
CA LEU A 17 -9.06 -3.65 10.50
C LEU A 17 -8.54 -4.36 9.25
N THR A 18 -8.01 -5.58 9.41
CA THR A 18 -7.43 -6.39 8.33
C THR A 18 -8.16 -7.70 8.08
N ARG A 19 -9.34 -7.89 8.69
CA ARG A 19 -10.13 -9.12 8.56
C ARG A 19 -10.62 -9.31 7.12
N ASP A 20 -11.23 -8.25 6.59
CA ASP A 20 -11.89 -8.26 5.28
C ASP A 20 -11.17 -7.36 4.26
N LEU A 21 -10.10 -6.69 4.69
CA LEU A 21 -9.35 -5.72 3.89
C LEU A 21 -7.85 -5.97 4.04
N PRO A 22 -7.08 -6.14 2.95
CA PRO A 22 -5.64 -6.30 3.07
C PRO A 22 -5.00 -5.03 3.63
N LYS A 23 -3.95 -5.20 4.46
CA LYS A 23 -3.27 -4.10 5.16
C LYS A 23 -2.92 -2.90 4.25
N PRO A 24 -2.38 -3.07 3.03
CA PRO A 24 -2.05 -1.93 2.16
C PRO A 24 -3.26 -1.07 1.78
N MET A 25 -4.47 -1.60 1.88
CA MET A 25 -5.71 -0.90 1.54
C MET A 25 -6.35 -0.14 2.71
N ILE A 26 -5.82 -0.29 3.93
CA ILE A 26 -6.27 0.49 5.09
C ILE A 26 -6.11 1.98 4.80
N ARG A 27 -7.14 2.76 5.12
CA ARG A 27 -7.14 4.21 4.88
C ARG A 27 -6.45 4.95 6.01
N VAL A 28 -5.50 5.80 5.65
CA VAL A 28 -4.84 6.78 6.51
C VAL A 28 -5.03 8.15 5.86
N LEU A 29 -5.60 9.11 6.58
CA LEU A 29 -5.92 10.45 6.06
C LEU A 29 -6.75 10.38 4.75
N GLY A 30 -7.77 9.51 4.74
CA GLY A 30 -8.69 9.33 3.61
C GLY A 30 -8.20 8.44 2.47
N LYS A 31 -6.91 8.09 2.42
CA LYS A 31 -6.28 7.35 1.31
C LYS A 31 -5.68 6.02 1.75
N PRO A 32 -5.71 4.97 0.92
CA PRO A 32 -5.01 3.70 1.21
C PRO A 32 -3.52 3.91 1.51
N VAL A 33 -2.97 3.15 2.45
CA VAL A 33 -1.51 3.10 2.71
C VAL A 33 -0.72 2.90 1.40
N LEU A 34 -1.22 2.04 0.50
CA LEU A 34 -0.60 1.78 -0.80
C LEU A 34 -0.51 3.05 -1.67
N GLU A 35 -1.53 3.91 -1.65
CA GLU A 35 -1.51 5.16 -2.43
C GLU A 35 -0.41 6.11 -1.94
N HIS A 36 -0.20 6.18 -0.62
CA HIS A 36 0.87 6.99 -0.05
C HIS A 36 2.26 6.52 -0.52
N VAL A 37 2.46 5.21 -0.66
CA VAL A 37 3.69 4.62 -1.19
C VAL A 37 3.86 4.94 -2.67
N LEU A 38 2.84 4.65 -3.48
CA LEU A 38 2.87 4.90 -4.92
C LEU A 38 3.12 6.38 -5.25
N ARG A 39 2.48 7.31 -4.53
CA ARG A 39 2.70 8.75 -4.72
C ARG A 39 4.15 9.17 -4.50
N ARG A 40 4.83 8.59 -3.51
CA ARG A 40 6.26 8.86 -3.28
C ARG A 40 7.13 8.32 -4.42
N MET A 41 6.80 7.14 -4.94
CA MET A 41 7.52 6.54 -6.07
C MET A 41 7.32 7.35 -7.36
N VAL A 42 6.09 7.80 -7.62
CA VAL A 42 5.78 8.70 -8.75
C VAL A 42 6.53 10.02 -8.61
N ALA A 43 6.58 10.62 -7.42
CA ALA A 43 7.35 11.84 -7.16
C ALA A 43 8.87 11.64 -7.38
N ALA A 44 9.36 10.41 -7.25
CA ALA A 44 10.74 10.03 -7.58
C ALA A 44 10.93 9.63 -9.06
N GLY A 45 9.92 9.81 -9.92
CA GLY A 45 10.00 9.51 -11.36
C GLY A 45 9.77 8.02 -11.73
N ILE A 46 9.31 7.19 -10.79
CA ILE A 46 8.95 5.79 -11.05
C ILE A 46 7.46 5.71 -11.38
N THR A 47 7.12 5.28 -12.58
CA THR A 47 5.73 5.21 -13.07
C THR A 47 5.32 3.85 -13.60
N ASP A 48 6.18 2.84 -13.49
CA ASP A 48 5.91 1.45 -13.88
C ASP A 48 6.05 0.54 -12.65
N PHE A 49 5.00 -0.22 -12.34
CA PHE A 49 4.84 -0.94 -11.07
C PHE A 49 4.46 -2.41 -11.27
N VAL A 50 4.81 -3.25 -10.30
CA VAL A 50 4.33 -4.64 -10.12
C VAL A 50 3.88 -4.84 -8.68
#